data_AF-A0A9W4S7X2-F1
#
_entry.id   AF-A0A9W4S7X2-F1
#
_cell.length_a   1.000
_cell.length_b   1.000
_cell.length_c   1.000
_cell.angle_alpha   90.00
_cell.angle_beta   90.00
_cell.angle_gamma   90.00
#
_symmetry.space_group_name_H-M   'P 1'
#
loop_
_entity.id
_entity.type
_entity.pdbx_description
1 polymer ?
#
loop_
_entity_poly.entity_id
_entity_poly.type
_entity_poly.pdbx_seq_one_letter_code
_entity_poly.pdbx_strand_id
1 'polypeptide(L)'
;YLRFYHGLRHHGVDRDTLPYKAPLQPFLAYFAVCFCLVVALFNGFDAFFPGRFSAKTFVPPYVDIPIFLSLFLGYKFVKGTRFVKVAEMDIWSGKAEIDRLEPTWPVVTPRNWVERIWFWIA
;
A
#
# COMPACT_ATOMS: atom_id res chain seq x y z
N TYR A 1 4.38 -0.73 -1.10
CA TYR A 1 4.86 -1.03 -2.46
C TYR A 1 6.27 -0.47 -2.76
N LEU A 2 6.54 0.83 -2.57
CA LEU A 2 7.84 1.44 -2.91
C LEU A 2 9.08 0.66 -2.42
N ARG A 3 9.06 0.20 -1.16
CA ARG A 3 10.18 -0.60 -0.61
C ARG A 3 10.33 -1.97 -1.28
N PHE A 4 9.23 -2.61 -1.64
CA PHE A 4 9.24 -3.88 -2.39
C PHE A 4 9.81 -3.67 -3.80
N TYR A 5 9.40 -2.61 -4.49
CA TYR A 5 9.96 -2.23 -5.80
C TYR A 5 11.50 -2.06 -5.73
N HIS A 6 11.99 -1.33 -4.73
CA HIS A 6 13.43 -1.13 -4.55
C HIS A 6 14.15 -2.40 -4.08
N GLY A 7 13.49 -3.26 -3.31
CA GLY A 7 13.99 -4.60 -2.95
C GLY A 7 14.20 -5.48 -4.19
N LEU A 8 13.19 -5.64 -5.04
CA LEU A 8 13.30 -6.41 -6.28
C LEU A 8 14.43 -5.90 -7.17
N ARG A 9 14.51 -4.58 -7.35
CA ARG A 9 15.58 -3.96 -8.13
C ARG A 9 16.97 -4.23 -7.55
N HIS A 10 17.10 -4.23 -6.23
CA HIS A 10 18.37 -4.55 -5.56
C HIS A 10 18.76 -6.02 -5.73
N HIS A 11 17.79 -6.94 -5.67
CA HIS A 11 18.01 -8.38 -5.87
C HIS A 11 18.05 -8.81 -7.34
N GLY A 12 18.04 -7.86 -8.29
CA GLY A 12 18.12 -8.15 -9.73
C GLY A 12 16.88 -8.86 -10.30
N VAL A 13 15.75 -8.82 -9.59
CA VAL A 13 14.49 -9.43 -10.06
C VAL A 13 13.76 -8.43 -10.94
N ASP A 14 13.54 -8.80 -12.21
CA ASP A 14 12.77 -7.99 -13.13
C ASP A 14 11.28 -8.01 -12.73
N ARG A 15 10.64 -6.86 -12.82
CA ARG A 15 9.21 -6.72 -12.51
C ARG A 15 8.33 -7.42 -13.52
N ASP A 16 8.86 -7.67 -14.71
CA ASP A 16 8.15 -8.37 -15.77
C ASP A 16 8.01 -9.87 -15.49
N THR A 17 8.77 -10.41 -14.53
CA THR A 17 8.59 -11.79 -14.05
C THR A 17 7.47 -11.94 -13.02
N LEU A 18 6.88 -10.84 -12.55
CA LEU A 18 5.80 -10.88 -11.57
C LEU A 18 4.46 -11.19 -12.28
N PRO A 19 3.64 -12.11 -11.74
CA PRO A 19 2.30 -12.39 -12.28
C PRO A 19 1.39 -11.15 -12.29
N TYR A 20 1.53 -10.29 -11.28
CA TYR A 20 0.75 -9.06 -11.13
C TYR A 20 1.67 -7.85 -11.02
N LYS A 21 1.53 -6.93 -11.98
CA LYS A 21 2.23 -5.64 -11.97
C LYS A 21 1.31 -4.51 -12.42
N ALA A 22 1.33 -3.40 -11.68
CA ALA A 22 0.69 -2.17 -12.12
C ALA A 22 1.61 -1.40 -13.10
N PRO A 23 1.03 -0.73 -14.12
CA PRO A 23 1.78 0.15 -15.01
C PRO A 23 2.30 1.39 -14.26
N LEU A 24 3.31 2.06 -14.84
CA LEU A 24 3.86 3.35 -14.35
C LEU A 24 4.42 3.34 -12.91
N GLN A 25 4.65 2.16 -12.33
CA GLN A 25 5.36 2.03 -11.06
C GLN A 25 6.86 2.28 -11.27
N PRO A 26 7.55 2.99 -10.35
CA PRO A 26 7.11 3.36 -9.01
C PRO A 26 6.44 4.75 -8.92
N PHE A 27 6.35 5.49 -10.03
CA PHE A 27 5.83 6.86 -10.05
C PHE A 27 4.40 6.95 -9.48
N LEU A 28 3.54 6.01 -9.87
CA LEU A 28 2.16 5.96 -9.37
C LEU A 28 2.09 5.77 -7.85
N ALA A 29 3.01 4.99 -7.26
CA ALA A 29 3.07 4.83 -5.82
C ALA A 29 3.55 6.10 -5.10
N TYR A 30 4.49 6.86 -5.67
CA TYR A 30 4.87 8.17 -5.13
C TYR A 30 3.70 9.16 -5.22
N PHE A 31 3.02 9.21 -6.38
CA PHE A 31 1.84 10.04 -6.56
C PHE A 31 0.75 9.73 -5.53
N ALA A 32 0.42 8.45 -5.32
CA ALA A 32 -0.59 8.04 -4.36
C ALA A 32 -0.26 8.50 -2.93
N VAL A 33 1.00 8.35 -2.49
CA VAL A 33 1.42 8.81 -1.16
C VAL A 33 1.30 10.33 -1.05
N CYS A 34 1.81 11.09 -2.02
CA CYS A 34 1.72 12.54 -2.01
C CYS A 34 0.26 13.03 -2.04
N PHE A 35 -0.57 12.41 -2.87
CA PHE A 35 -1.98 12.76 -2.99
C PHE A 35 -2.75 12.49 -1.69
N CYS A 36 -2.56 11.33 -1.07
CA CYS A 36 -3.19 11.03 0.22
C CYS A 36 -2.74 12.00 1.32
N LEU A 37 -1.45 12.39 1.36
CA LEU A 37 -0.96 13.38 2.31
C LEU A 37 -1.61 14.75 2.10
N VAL A 38 -1.72 15.20 0.84
CA VAL A 38 -2.43 16.43 0.49
C VAL A 38 -3.88 16.35 0.96
N VAL A 39 -4.61 15.30 0.59
CA VAL A 39 -6.02 15.13 1.02
C VAL A 39 -6.15 15.14 2.54
N ALA A 40 -5.29 14.41 3.26
CA ALA A 40 -5.31 14.39 4.73
C ALA A 40 -5.08 15.78 5.35
N LEU A 41 -4.19 16.60 4.77
CA LEU A 41 -3.92 17.95 5.26
C LEU A 41 -5.06 18.93 4.92
N PHE A 42 -5.62 18.85 3.72
CA PHE A 42 -6.65 19.78 3.26
C PHE A 42 -8.07 19.42 3.70
N ASN A 43 -8.32 18.18 4.15
CA ASN A 43 -9.66 17.72 4.58
C ASN A 43 -10.30 18.63 5.65
N GLY A 44 -9.50 19.15 6.59
CA GLY A 44 -9.98 20.02 7.68
C GLY A 44 -9.62 21.50 7.51
N PHE A 45 -9.25 21.94 6.30
CA PHE A 45 -8.69 23.29 6.09
C PHE A 45 -9.64 24.41 6.52
N ASP A 46 -10.96 24.16 6.48
CA ASP A 46 -12.00 25.08 6.96
C ASP A 46 -11.83 25.51 8.42
N ALA A 47 -11.20 24.68 9.26
CA ALA A 47 -10.94 24.99 10.66
C ALA A 47 -9.95 26.16 10.84
N PHE A 48 -9.12 26.46 9.83
CA PHE A 48 -8.12 27.52 9.89
C PHE A 48 -8.64 28.88 9.41
N PHE A 49 -9.89 28.98 8.96
CA PHE A 49 -10.48 30.28 8.60
C PHE A 49 -10.77 31.14 9.85
N PRO A 50 -10.59 32.48 9.75
CA PRO A 50 -10.86 33.40 10.85
C PRO A 50 -12.29 33.23 11.38
N GLY A 51 -12.43 33.01 12.69
CA GLY A 51 -13.72 32.84 13.36
C GLY A 51 -14.38 31.46 13.22
N ARG A 52 -13.76 30.49 12.53
CA ARG A 52 -14.28 29.11 12.37
C ARG A 52 -13.49 28.05 13.13
N PHE A 53 -12.46 28.45 13.86
CA PHE A 53 -11.69 27.52 14.70
C PHE A 53 -12.51 27.10 15.91
N SER A 54 -12.88 25.82 15.95
CA SER A 54 -13.54 25.19 17.09
C SER A 54 -13.10 23.74 17.20
N ALA A 55 -13.21 23.14 18.39
CA ALA A 55 -12.95 21.70 18.55
C ALA A 55 -13.80 20.84 17.59
N LYS A 56 -15.01 21.28 17.25
CA LYS A 56 -15.91 20.57 16.33
C LYS A 56 -15.45 20.61 14.88
N THR A 57 -14.74 21.66 14.48
CA THR A 57 -14.24 21.84 13.11
C THR A 57 -12.82 21.29 12.94
N PHE A 58 -12.03 21.25 14.02
CA PHE A 58 -10.63 20.80 13.99
C PHE A 58 -10.43 19.32 14.34
N VAL A 59 -11.13 18.80 15.37
CA VAL A 59 -10.83 17.44 15.88
C VAL A 59 -11.23 16.35 14.88
N PRO A 60 -12.47 16.29 14.35
CA PRO A 60 -12.88 15.21 13.46
C PRO A 60 -11.98 15.00 12.23
N PRO A 61 -11.54 16.02 11.47
CA PRO A 61 -10.72 15.80 10.29
C PRO A 61 -9.25 15.47 10.59
N TYR A 62 -8.75 15.74 11.80
CA TYR A 62 -7.31 15.62 12.11
C TYR A 62 -6.98 14.61 13.21
N VAL A 63 -7.97 14.04 13.92
CA VAL A 63 -7.73 13.09 15.03
C VAL A 63 -7.07 11.79 14.58
N ASP A 64 -7.29 11.37 13.33
CA ASP A 64 -6.75 10.11 12.80
C ASP A 64 -5.23 10.15 12.64
N ILE A 65 -4.65 11.33 12.35
CA ILE A 65 -3.21 11.51 12.15
C ILE A 65 -2.41 11.14 13.43
N PRO A 66 -2.67 11.74 14.61
CA PRO A 66 -1.96 11.39 15.83
C PRO A 66 -2.29 9.97 16.31
N ILE A 67 -3.51 9.47 16.10
CA ILE A 67 -3.85 8.07 16.43
C ILE A 67 -2.99 7.12 15.61
N PHE A 68 -2.94 7.30 14.29
CA PHE A 68 -2.15 6.46 13.40
C PHE A 68 -0.65 6.52 13.74
N LEU A 69 -0.11 7.71 13.96
CA LEU A 69 1.28 7.89 14.37
C LEU A 69 1.57 7.22 15.71
N SER A 70 0.68 7.36 16.70
CA SER A 70 0.84 6.75 18.02
C SER A 70 0.80 5.23 17.97
N LEU A 71 -0.11 4.65 17.18
CA LEU A 71 -0.18 3.19 17.00
C LEU A 71 1.06 2.67 16.26
N PHE A 72 1.48 3.34 15.19
CA PHE A 72 2.65 2.94 14.41
C PHE A 72 3.96 3.05 15.21
N LEU A 73 4.21 4.21 15.81
CA LEU A 73 5.40 4.43 16.63
C LEU A 73 5.34 3.59 17.90
N GLY A 74 4.18 3.51 18.55
CA GLY A 74 3.96 2.70 19.75
C GLY A 74 4.27 1.22 19.50
N TYR A 75 3.76 0.63 18.42
CA TYR A 75 4.11 -0.74 18.03
C TYR A 75 5.62 -0.90 17.83
N LYS A 76 6.25 0.06 17.15
CA LYS A 76 7.67 0.01 16.84
C LYS A 76 8.55 0.15 18.08
N PHE A 77 8.17 0.99 19.04
CA PHE A 77 8.86 1.13 20.32
C PHE A 77 8.68 -0.11 21.20
N VAL A 78 7.45 -0.64 21.33
CA VAL A 78 7.15 -1.82 22.17
C VAL A 78 7.81 -3.08 21.63
N LYS A 79 7.77 -3.30 20.31
CA LYS A 79 8.36 -4.49 19.67
C LYS A 79 9.82 -4.31 19.27
N GLY A 80 10.39 -3.11 19.45
CA GLY A 80 11.77 -2.81 19.08
C GLY A 80 12.09 -3.05 17.60
N THR A 81 11.08 -3.03 16.72
CA THR A 81 11.26 -3.42 15.32
C THR A 81 12.03 -2.33 14.57
N ARG A 82 12.97 -2.75 13.72
CA ARG A 82 13.76 -1.84 12.88
C ARG A 82 13.26 -1.87 11.45
N PHE A 83 13.48 -0.77 10.74
CA PHE A 83 13.28 -0.79 9.29
C PHE A 83 14.34 -1.68 8.67
N VAL A 84 13.91 -2.77 8.05
CA VAL A 84 14.79 -3.68 7.30
C VAL A 84 15.46 -2.92 6.15
N LYS A 85 16.78 -3.00 6.03
CA LYS A 85 17.47 -2.35 4.91
C LYS A 85 17.10 -3.05 3.61
N VAL A 86 17.13 -2.32 2.50
CA VAL A 86 16.81 -2.89 1.18
C VAL A 86 17.72 -4.08 0.85
N ALA A 87 19.00 -4.01 1.22
CA ALA A 87 19.96 -5.10 1.00
C ALA A 87 19.74 -6.35 1.87
N GLU A 88 19.09 -6.19 3.02
CA GLU A 88 18.80 -7.27 3.97
C GLU A 88 17.37 -7.81 3.79
N MET A 89 16.64 -7.34 2.78
CA MET A 89 15.24 -7.69 2.56
C MET A 89 15.14 -9.09 1.96
N ASP A 90 14.53 -10.01 2.69
CA ASP A 90 14.27 -11.36 2.18
C ASP A 90 13.00 -11.38 1.31
N ILE A 91 13.17 -11.77 0.05
CA ILE A 91 12.09 -11.95 -0.94
C ILE A 91 11.97 -13.40 -1.43
N TRP A 92 12.80 -14.31 -0.92
CA TRP A 92 12.92 -15.68 -1.41
C TRP A 92 12.31 -16.70 -0.47
N SER A 93 12.37 -16.45 0.84
CA SER A 93 11.78 -17.37 1.83
C SER A 93 10.29 -17.60 1.58
N GLY A 94 9.89 -18.87 1.55
CA GLY A 94 8.52 -19.29 1.29
C GLY A 94 8.11 -19.26 -0.18
N LYS A 95 8.85 -18.59 -1.08
CA LYS A 95 8.50 -18.49 -2.51
C LYS A 95 8.36 -19.87 -3.16
N ALA A 96 9.35 -20.74 -2.97
CA ALA A 96 9.36 -22.06 -3.60
C ALA A 96 8.17 -22.94 -3.18
N GLU A 97 7.68 -22.77 -1.95
CA GLU A 97 6.50 -23.51 -1.48
C GLU A 97 5.22 -22.94 -2.10
N ILE A 98 5.10 -21.61 -2.17
CA ILE A 98 3.95 -20.95 -2.83
C ILE A 98 3.90 -21.31 -4.32
N ASP A 99 5.04 -21.29 -5.03
CA ASP A 99 5.12 -21.66 -6.44
C ASP A 99 4.68 -23.12 -6.69
N ARG A 100 4.88 -24.02 -5.71
CA ARG A 100 4.39 -25.42 -5.79
C ARG A 100 2.89 -25.55 -5.55
N LEU A 101 2.33 -24.68 -4.72
CA LEU A 101 0.91 -24.66 -4.39
C LEU A 101 0.09 -23.91 -5.45
N GLU A 102 0.66 -22.93 -6.14
CA GLU A 102 -0.02 -22.12 -7.16
C GLU A 102 -0.77 -22.97 -8.23
N PRO A 103 -0.21 -24.06 -8.79
CA PRO A 103 -0.90 -24.91 -9.77
C PRO A 103 -2.08 -25.70 -9.19
N THR A 104 -2.16 -25.84 -7.86
CA THR A 104 -3.27 -26.56 -7.21
C THR A 104 -4.55 -25.73 -7.13
N TRP A 105 -4.44 -24.40 -7.29
CA TRP A 105 -5.59 -23.51 -7.30
C TRP A 105 -6.29 -23.53 -8.66
N PRO A 106 -7.62 -23.75 -8.70
CA PRO A 106 -8.34 -23.78 -9.96
C PRO A 106 -8.39 -22.37 -10.56
N VAL A 107 -7.84 -22.19 -11.76
CA VAL A 107 -8.02 -20.96 -12.54
C VAL A 107 -9.47 -20.91 -13.01
N VAL A 108 -10.22 -19.89 -12.60
CA VAL A 108 -11.64 -19.73 -12.95
C VAL A 108 -11.75 -19.32 -14.42
N THR A 109 -11.91 -20.28 -15.32
CA THR A 109 -12.15 -20.00 -16.73
C THR A 109 -13.61 -19.64 -16.95
N PRO A 110 -13.94 -18.50 -17.58
CA PRO A 110 -15.33 -18.15 -17.89
C PRO A 110 -15.97 -19.20 -18.78
N ARG A 111 -17.13 -19.69 -18.38
CA ARG A 111 -17.96 -20.62 -19.16
C ARG A 111 -18.77 -19.86 -20.21
N ASN A 112 -19.25 -18.66 -19.88
CA ASN A 112 -20.20 -17.90 -20.69
C ASN A 112 -19.74 -16.46 -20.96
N TRP A 113 -20.37 -15.81 -21.93
CA TRP A 113 -20.06 -14.41 -22.30
C TRP A 113 -20.33 -13.41 -21.16
N VAL A 114 -21.35 -13.66 -20.33
CA VAL A 114 -21.64 -12.86 -19.13
C VAL A 114 -20.51 -12.97 -18.11
N GLU A 115 -20.00 -14.19 -17.88
CA GLU A 115 -18.85 -14.41 -16.99
C GLU A 115 -17.58 -13.78 -17.54
N ARG A 116 -17.38 -13.76 -18.87
CA ARG A 116 -16.23 -13.04 -19.47
C ARG A 116 -16.28 -11.54 -19.20
N ILE A 117 -17.47 -10.93 -19.30
CA ILE A 117 -17.65 -9.51 -18.98
C ILE A 117 -17.49 -9.29 -17.48
N TRP A 118 -18.08 -10.15 -16.66
CA TRP A 118 -17.95 -10.07 -15.20
C TRP A 118 -16.49 -10.14 -14.75
N PHE A 119 -15.70 -11.11 -15.25
CA PHE A 119 -14.27 -11.24 -14.93
C PHE A 119 -13.37 -10.18 -15.56
N TRP A 120 -13.88 -9.40 -16.52
CA TRP A 120 -13.14 -8.24 -17.03
C TRP A 120 -13.37 -6.99 -16.17
N ILE A 121 -14.55 -6.89 -15.53
CA ILE A 121 -14.92 -5.78 -14.64
C ILE A 121 -14.45 -6.01 -13.20
N ALA A 122 -14.54 -7.25 -12.70
CA ALA A 122 -14.20 -7.68 -11.35
C ALA A 122 -12.77 -8.17 -11.23
#